data_AF-A0A087T9I3-F1
#
_entry.id   AF-A0A087T9I3-F1
#
_cell.length_a   1.000
_cell.length_b   1.000
_cell.length_c   1.000
_cell.angle_alpha   90.00
_cell.angle_beta   90.00
_cell.angle_gamma   90.00
#
_symmetry.space_group_name_H-M   'P 1'
#
loop_
_entity.id
_entity.type
_entity.pdbx_description
1 polymer ?
#
loop_
_entity_poly.entity_id
_entity_poly.type
_entity_poly.pdbx_seq_one_letter_code
_entity_poly.pdbx_strand_id
1 'polypeptide(L)'
;MMISLCYNQNLERLIVTVCEARGLRLPERCKTLDSFVRIIFMRENKVVKTKKTIVCKNSCDPKYNESFHFKMSQNSVNLCSITLQIIQA
;
A
#
# COMPACT_ATOMS: atom_id res chain seq x y z
N MET A 1 5.08 8.38 -5.21
CA MET A 1 4.11 7.87 -4.23
C MET A 1 4.63 8.22 -2.84
N MET A 2 3.75 8.70 -1.96
CA MET A 2 4.07 9.05 -0.57
C MET A 2 3.38 8.07 0.36
N ILE A 3 4.16 7.51 1.29
CA ILE A 3 3.71 6.52 2.27
C ILE A 3 4.31 6.84 3.63
N SER A 4 3.63 6.42 4.70
CA SER A 4 4.15 6.44 6.06
C SER A 4 4.12 5.03 6.65
N LEU A 5 5.18 4.67 7.37
CA LEU A 5 5.32 3.39 8.06
C LEU A 5 5.56 3.67 9.53
N CYS A 6 4.75 3.08 10.41
CA CYS A 6 4.89 3.21 11.86
C CYS A 6 4.81 1.84 12.50
N TYR A 7 5.87 1.44 13.20
CA TYR A 7 5.90 0.19 13.95
C TYR A 7 5.74 0.46 15.45
N ASN A 8 4.71 -0.13 16.05
CA ASN A 8 4.50 -0.13 17.49
C ASN A 8 4.94 -1.47 18.06
N GLN A 9 6.06 -1.47 18.79
CA GLN A 9 6.64 -2.67 19.42
C GLN A 9 5.69 -3.28 20.46
N ASN A 10 5.10 -2.45 21.33
CA ASN A 10 4.21 -2.92 22.41
C ASN A 10 2.97 -3.64 21.88
N LEU A 11 2.47 -3.23 20.70
CA LEU A 11 1.32 -3.84 20.05
C LEU A 11 1.69 -4.87 18.97
N GLU A 12 2.98 -5.10 18.74
CA GLU A 12 3.53 -5.90 17.65
C GLU A 12 2.82 -5.60 16.31
N ARG A 13 2.75 -4.31 15.97
CA ARG A 13 1.89 -3.82 14.88
C ARG A 13 2.60 -2.84 13.99
N LEU A 14 2.59 -3.14 12.69
CA LEU A 14 2.99 -2.22 11.64
C LEU A 14 1.75 -1.54 11.05
N ILE A 15 1.76 -0.22 11.05
CA ILE A 15 0.77 0.65 10.44
C ILE A 15 1.38 1.20 9.15
N VAL A 16 0.68 0.99 8.04
CA VAL A 16 1.04 1.47 6.71
C VAL A 16 -0.01 2.47 6.28
N THR A 17 0.37 3.72 6.16
CA THR A 17 -0.52 4.77 5.63
C THR A 17 -0.12 5.06 4.18
N VAL A 18 -1.07 4.85 3.27
CA VAL A 18 -0.94 5.22 1.86
C VAL A 18 -1.52 6.62 1.73
N CYS A 19 -0.67 7.62 1.53
CA CYS A 19 -1.10 9.01 1.49
C CYS A 19 -1.58 9.38 0.08
N GLU A 20 -0.67 9.36 -0.89
CA GLU A 20 -0.94 9.85 -2.24
C GLU A 20 0.06 9.33 -3.28
N ALA A 21 -0.32 9.43 -4.55
CA ALA A 21 0.61 9.38 -5.66
C ALA A 21 0.56 10.71 -6.44
N ARG A 22 1.60 10.98 -7.21
CA ARG A 22 1.68 12.16 -8.07
C ARG A 22 2.25 11.79 -9.42
N GLY A 23 1.80 12.48 -10.46
CA GLY A 23 2.30 12.31 -11.82
C GLY A 23 2.03 10.94 -12.43
N LEU A 24 0.91 10.31 -12.09
CA LEU A 24 0.46 9.12 -12.80
C LEU A 24 0.13 9.50 -14.25
N ARG A 25 0.57 8.66 -15.19
CA ARG A 25 0.33 8.86 -16.61
C ARG A 25 -0.82 7.98 -17.05
N LEU A 26 -1.76 8.55 -17.80
CA LEU A 26 -2.82 7.81 -18.44
C LEU A 26 -2.23 7.01 -19.60
N PRO A 27 -2.27 5.67 -19.58
CA PRO A 27 -1.87 4.88 -20.74
C PRO A 27 -2.83 5.12 -21.90
N GLU A 28 -2.36 5.14 -23.15
CA GLU A 28 -3.18 5.43 -24.35
C GLU A 28 -4.42 4.53 -24.50
N ARG A 29 -4.34 3.29 -23.99
CA ARG A 29 -5.44 2.32 -23.99
C ARG A 29 -6.54 2.60 -22.96
N CYS A 30 -6.32 3.51 -22.02
CA CYS A 30 -7.21 3.80 -20.91
C CYS A 30 -7.93 5.13 -21.15
N LYS A 31 -9.23 5.18 -20.85
CA LYS A 31 -10.04 6.41 -20.95
C LYS A 31 -9.93 7.28 -19.69
N THR A 32 -9.79 6.64 -18.53
CA THR A 32 -9.75 7.26 -17.21
C THR A 32 -8.54 6.76 -16.44
N LEU A 33 -8.03 7.60 -15.55
CA LEU A 33 -6.94 7.24 -14.63
C LEU A 33 -7.51 6.84 -13.27
N ASP A 34 -8.17 5.68 -13.26
CA ASP A 34 -8.73 5.08 -12.05
C ASP A 34 -7.66 4.18 -11.41
N SER A 35 -7.27 4.45 -10.18
CA SER A 35 -6.18 3.72 -9.54
C SER A 35 -6.46 3.37 -8.08
N PHE A 36 -5.86 2.29 -7.62
CA PHE A 36 -5.79 1.93 -6.21
C PHE A 36 -4.40 1.40 -5.88
N VAL A 37 -4.03 1.41 -4.61
CA VAL A 37 -2.79 0.80 -4.14
C VAL A 37 -3.07 -0.57 -3.57
N ARG A 38 -2.43 -1.59 -4.13
CA ARG A 38 -2.35 -2.94 -3.57
C ARG A 38 -1.19 -2.99 -2.58
N ILE A 39 -1.47 -3.41 -1.34
CA ILE A 39 -0.49 -3.60 -0.29
C ILE A 39 -0.37 -5.10 0.00
N ILE A 40 0.82 -5.66 -0.16
CA ILE A 40 1.12 -7.08 0.07
C ILE A 40 2.09 -7.17 1.23
N PHE A 41 1.68 -7.81 2.32
CA PHE A 41 2.52 -8.15 3.46
C PHE A 41 3.02 -9.58 3.32
N MET A 42 4.33 -9.76 3.36
CA MET A 42 5.01 -11.03 3.20
C MET A 42 5.85 -11.36 4.43
N ARG A 43 6.04 -12.65 4.67
CA ARG A 43 6.94 -13.21 5.68
C ARG A 43 7.66 -14.40 5.07
N GLU A 44 8.98 -14.41 5.10
CA GLU A 44 9.81 -15.47 4.52
C GLU A 44 9.40 -15.79 3.06
N ASN A 45 9.23 -14.73 2.25
CA ASN A 45 8.78 -14.78 0.85
C ASN A 45 7.38 -15.37 0.61
N LYS A 46 6.60 -15.65 1.66
CA LYS A 46 5.20 -16.06 1.55
C LYS A 46 4.27 -14.88 1.79
N VAL A 47 3.26 -14.75 0.94
CA VAL A 47 2.21 -13.74 1.13
C VAL A 47 1.38 -14.11 2.36
N VAL A 48 1.39 -13.23 3.36
CA VAL A 48 0.59 -13.38 4.58
C VAL A 48 -0.74 -12.68 4.42
N LYS A 49 -0.74 -11.46 3.87
CA LYS A 49 -1.95 -10.66 3.71
C LYS A 49 -1.85 -9.68 2.56
N THR A 50 -2.90 -9.61 1.77
CA THR A 50 -3.07 -8.59 0.74
C THR A 50 -4.24 -7.68 1.12
N LYS A 51 -4.05 -6.36 0.98
CA LYS A 51 -5.05 -5.32 1.18
C LYS A 51 -5.02 -4.38 -0.03
N LYS A 52 -6.08 -3.59 -0.21
CA LYS A 52 -6.14 -2.55 -1.22
C LYS A 52 -6.81 -1.30 -0.67
N THR A 53 -6.44 -0.15 -1.20
CA THR A 53 -7.19 1.09 -1.02
C THR A 53 -8.51 1.04 -1.79
N ILE A 54 -9.39 1.97 -1.48
CA ILE A 54 -10.49 2.35 -2.36
C ILE A 54 -9.89 2.88 -3.68
N VAL A 55 -10.64 2.68 -4.77
CA VAL A 55 -10.26 3.19 -6.09
C VAL A 55 -10.48 4.71 -6.11
N CYS A 56 -9.41 5.45 -6.35
CA CYS A 56 -9.47 6.87 -6.68
C CYS A 56 -9.71 6.99 -8.19
N LYS A 57 -10.76 7.70 -8.59
CA LYS A 57 -11.16 7.79 -10.00
C LYS A 57 -10.56 9.01 -10.68
N ASN A 58 -10.21 8.84 -11.95
CA ASN A 58 -9.83 9.87 -12.91
C ASN A 58 -8.87 10.94 -12.34
N SER A 59 -7.75 10.51 -11.75
CA SER A 59 -6.79 11.43 -11.13
C SER A 59 -5.35 11.03 -11.40
N CYS A 60 -4.55 11.97 -11.92
CA CYS A 60 -3.10 11.82 -12.07
C CYS A 60 -2.35 11.97 -10.73
N ASP A 61 -2.98 12.59 -9.73
CA ASP A 61 -2.43 12.85 -8.40
C ASP A 61 -3.38 12.34 -7.31
N PRO A 62 -3.67 11.03 -7.27
CA PRO A 62 -4.68 10.48 -6.37
C PRO A 62 -4.28 10.63 -4.91
N LYS A 63 -5.24 11.02 -4.08
CA LYS A 63 -5.14 10.99 -2.61
C LYS A 63 -5.87 9.75 -2.10
N TYR A 64 -5.15 8.85 -1.47
CA TYR A 64 -5.71 7.63 -0.89
C TYR A 64 -6.04 7.83 0.59
N ASN A 65 -5.12 8.42 1.36
CA ASN A 65 -5.27 8.72 2.79
C ASN A 65 -5.82 7.55 3.63
N GLU A 66 -5.39 6.33 3.32
CA GLU A 66 -5.87 5.11 3.97
C GLU A 66 -4.76 4.45 4.81
N SER A 67 -5.12 3.98 6.00
CA SER A 67 -4.20 3.31 6.92
C SER A 67 -4.53 1.83 7.09
N PHE A 68 -3.51 0.98 7.03
CA PHE A 68 -3.61 -0.46 7.09
C PHE A 68 -2.75 -1.03 8.20
N HIS A 69 -3.33 -1.93 8.99
CA HIS A 69 -2.68 -2.49 10.17
C HIS A 69 -2.29 -3.95 9.88
N PHE A 70 -1.04 -4.29 10.16
CA PHE A 70 -0.46 -5.62 10.01
C PHE A 70 0.14 -6.07 11.34
N LYS A 71 -0.14 -7.30 11.74
CA LYS A 71 0.51 -7.92 12.90
C LYS A 71 1.93 -8.32 12.49
N MET A 72 2.93 -7.83 13.22
CA MET A 72 4.35 -8.07 12.97
C MET A 72 5.05 -8.20 14.32
N SER A 73 5.45 -9.42 14.67
CA SER A 73 6.20 -9.66 15.91
C SER A 73 7.63 -9.13 15.78
N GLN A 74 8.15 -8.58 16.87
CA GLN A 74 9.48 -7.95 16.93
C GLN A 74 10.59 -8.91 16.47
N ASN A 75 10.48 -10.20 16.85
CA ASN A 75 11.46 -11.23 16.50
C ASN A 75 11.48 -11.58 15.02
N SER A 76 10.48 -11.14 14.25
CA SER A 76 10.31 -11.49 12.84
C SER A 76 10.27 -10.30 11.90
N VAL A 77 10.52 -9.09 12.39
CA VAL A 77 10.57 -7.87 11.58
C VAL A 77 11.52 -8.06 10.39
N ASN A 78 12.69 -8.66 10.64
CA ASN A 78 13.71 -8.92 9.61
C ASN A 78 13.30 -9.97 8.57
N LEU A 79 12.27 -10.77 8.86
CA LEU A 79 11.75 -11.80 7.96
C LEU A 79 10.56 -11.30 7.15
N CYS A 80 10.09 -10.08 7.43
CA CYS A 80 8.91 -9.51 6.83
C CYS A 80 9.26 -8.48 5.77
N SER A 81 8.42 -8.39 4.75
CA SER A 81 8.51 -7.35 3.73
C SER A 81 7.12 -6.85 3.33
N ILE A 82 7.07 -5.61 2.84
CA ILE A 82 5.85 -4.99 2.33
C ILE A 82 6.11 -4.52 0.91
N THR A 83 5.23 -4.94 0.01
CA THR A 83 5.20 -4.48 -1.37
C THR A 83 3.97 -3.63 -1.59
N LEU A 84 4.16 -2.41 -2.08
CA LEU A 84 3.08 -1.51 -2.48
C LEU A 84 3.12 -1.32 -4.00
N GLN A 85 1.97 -1.48 -4.65
CA GLN A 85 1.83 -1.37 -6.10
C GLN A 85 0.63 -0.51 -6.44
N ILE A 86 0.83 0.51 -7.28
CA ILE A 86 -0.27 1.25 -7.89
C ILE A 86 -0.81 0.40 -9.04
N ILE A 87 -2.10 0.13 -9.02
CA ILE A 87 -2.80 -0.67 -10.01
C ILE A 87 -3.87 0.22 -10.65
N GLN A 88 -3.89 0.23 -11.99
CA GLN A 88 -4.99 0.81 -12.76
C GLN A 88 -6.20 -0.12 -12.65
N ALA A 89 -7.36 0.43 -12.29
CA ALA A 89 -8.63 -0.28 -12.16
C ALA A 89 -9.32 -0.49 -13.52
#